data_AF-A0A519Z8A7-F1
#
_entry.id   AF-A0A519Z8A7-F1
#
_cell.length_a   1.000
_cell.length_b   1.000
_cell.length_c   1.000
_cell.angle_alpha   90.00
_cell.angle_beta   90.00
_cell.angle_gamma   90.00
#
_symmetry.space_group_name_H-M   'P 1'
#
loop_
_entity.id
_entity.type
_entity.pdbx_description
1 polymer ?
#
loop_
_entity_poly.entity_id
_entity_poly.type
_entity_poly.pdbx_seq_one_letter_code
_entity_poly.pdbx_strand_id
1 'polypeptide(L)'
;MATTASTLPQRSLYKCWVVWENDIKKTFYSYDSSGRYPVENPDEYGLKGLQKRVVKQYPEKMKKAIIYDNQTGKKLYELQIQNRQWVEVGHA
;
A
#
# COMPACT_ATOMS: atom_id res chain seq x y z
N MET A 1 -18.02 28.02 -18.58
CA MET A 1 -16.58 27.91 -18.29
C MET A 1 -16.37 26.53 -17.69
N ALA A 2 -15.68 25.64 -18.39
CA ALA A 2 -15.41 24.29 -17.91
C ALA A 2 -14.37 24.38 -16.79
N THR A 3 -14.75 24.08 -15.56
CA THR A 3 -13.82 23.91 -14.45
C THR A 3 -12.95 22.71 -14.82
N THR A 4 -11.74 22.98 -15.31
CA THR A 4 -10.70 21.98 -15.51
C THR A 4 -10.60 21.19 -14.22
N ALA A 5 -10.93 19.90 -14.28
CA ALA A 5 -10.66 18.97 -13.20
C ALA A 5 -9.16 19.04 -12.93
N SER A 6 -8.79 19.83 -11.92
CA SER A 6 -7.41 19.91 -11.45
C SER A 6 -7.03 18.50 -11.06
N THR A 7 -6.24 17.83 -11.89
CA THR A 7 -5.58 16.58 -11.56
C THR A 7 -4.81 16.85 -10.28
N LEU A 8 -5.39 16.48 -9.14
CA LEU A 8 -4.75 16.67 -7.83
C LEU A 8 -3.35 16.04 -7.94
N PRO A 9 -2.29 16.72 -7.49
CA PRO A 9 -0.94 16.16 -7.53
C PRO A 9 -0.97 14.87 -6.69
N GLN A 10 -1.03 13.74 -7.38
CA GLN A 10 -1.20 12.43 -6.77
C GLN A 10 0.05 12.14 -5.92
N ARG A 11 -0.06 12.31 -4.60
CA ARG A 11 1.06 12.10 -3.69
C ARG A 11 1.08 10.63 -3.30
N SER A 12 2.23 10.00 -3.52
CA SER A 12 2.48 8.68 -2.96
C SER A 12 2.58 8.81 -1.44
N LEU A 13 1.55 8.35 -0.73
CA LEU A 13 1.51 8.35 0.73
C LEU A 13 2.31 7.17 1.29
N TYR A 14 2.10 6.01 0.70
CA TYR A 14 2.61 4.75 1.22
C TYR A 14 3.35 3.96 0.17
N LYS A 15 4.45 3.35 0.58
CA LYS A 15 5.25 2.43 -0.24
C LYS A 15 5.18 1.05 0.38
N CYS A 16 4.59 0.09 -0.33
CA CYS A 16 4.61 -1.31 0.08
C CYS A 16 5.69 -2.06 -0.70
N TRP A 17 6.56 -2.73 0.04
CA TRP A 17 7.61 -3.58 -0.47
C TRP A 17 7.22 -5.03 -0.28
N VAL A 18 7.01 -5.71 -1.39
CA VAL A 18 6.50 -7.07 -1.45
C VAL A 18 7.62 -7.99 -1.88
N VAL A 19 7.91 -9.00 -1.06
CA VAL A 19 8.85 -10.08 -1.35
C VAL A 19 8.04 -11.34 -1.63
N TRP A 20 8.20 -11.87 -2.85
CA TRP A 20 7.61 -13.15 -3.26
C TRP A 20 8.51 -14.33 -2.90
N GLU A 21 7.94 -15.53 -2.91
CA GLU A 21 8.67 -16.77 -2.61
C GLU A 21 9.87 -17.00 -3.54
N ASN A 22 9.79 -16.54 -4.79
CA ASN A 22 10.86 -16.65 -5.79
C ASN A 22 11.93 -15.53 -5.68
N ASP A 23 12.06 -14.90 -4.52
CA ASP A 23 12.90 -13.71 -4.25
C ASP A 23 12.60 -12.48 -5.12
N ILE A 24 11.51 -12.52 -5.88
CA ILE A 24 11.08 -11.38 -6.70
C ILE A 24 10.54 -10.29 -5.76
N LYS A 25 11.13 -9.11 -5.86
CA LYS A 25 10.76 -7.93 -5.08
C LYS A 25 9.95 -7.00 -5.97
N LYS A 26 8.73 -6.66 -5.55
CA LYS A 26 7.93 -5.61 -6.20
C LYS A 26 7.62 -4.51 -5.21
N THR A 27 7.63 -3.29 -5.73
CA THR A 27 7.25 -2.11 -4.97
C THR A 27 5.90 -1.63 -5.47
N PHE A 28 4.98 -1.41 -4.55
CA PHE A 28 3.67 -0.82 -4.80
C PHE A 28 3.57 0.50 -4.07
N TYR A 29 2.88 1.45 -4.67
CA TYR A 29 2.63 2.75 -4.07
C TYR A 29 1.12 2.94 -3.90
N SER A 30 0.72 3.49 -2.75
CA SER A 30 -0.62 4.03 -2.55
C SER A 30 -0.62 5.52 -2.66
N TYR A 31 -1.79 6.05 -2.99
CA TYR A 31 -1.97 7.46 -3.28
C TYR A 31 -3.16 8.01 -2.50
N ASP A 32 -3.09 9.30 -2.18
CA ASP A 32 -4.08 10.03 -1.38
C ASP A 32 -5.44 10.19 -2.07
N SER A 33 -5.48 10.00 -3.39
CA SER A 33 -6.67 10.21 -4.21
C SER A 33 -6.94 9.00 -5.11
N SER A 34 -8.21 8.67 -5.26
CA SER A 34 -8.68 7.65 -6.20
C SER A 34 -8.83 8.20 -7.63
N GLY A 35 -8.14 9.31 -7.94
CA GLY A 35 -8.22 10.06 -9.21
C GLY A 35 -9.50 10.87 -9.44
N ARG A 36 -10.67 10.43 -8.94
CA ARG A 36 -11.98 11.09 -9.17
C ARG A 36 -12.60 11.81 -7.98
N TYR A 37 -12.26 11.43 -6.76
CA TYR A 37 -12.85 12.00 -5.54
C TYR A 37 -11.77 12.19 -4.47
N PRO A 38 -11.83 13.31 -3.71
CA PRO A 38 -11.05 13.44 -2.49
C PRO A 38 -11.54 12.39 -1.49
N VAL A 39 -10.59 11.65 -0.90
CA VAL A 39 -10.91 10.69 0.14
C VAL A 39 -10.81 11.38 1.49
N GLU A 40 -11.83 11.23 2.33
CA GLU A 40 -11.94 11.90 3.63
C GLU A 40 -10.76 11.56 4.56
N ASN A 41 -10.32 10.29 4.54
CA ASN A 41 -9.12 9.81 5.21
C ASN A 41 -8.17 9.16 4.19
N PRO A 42 -7.31 9.96 3.53
CA PRO A 42 -6.43 9.46 2.47
C PRO A 42 -5.39 8.46 3.02
N ASP A 43 -5.09 8.59 4.30
CA ASP A 43 -4.21 7.75 5.08
C ASP A 43 -4.75 6.31 5.22
N GLU A 44 -5.92 6.18 5.83
CA GLU A 44 -6.59 4.89 6.00
C GLU A 44 -6.93 4.25 4.65
N TYR A 45 -7.38 5.06 3.69
CA TYR A 45 -7.68 4.60 2.34
C TYR A 45 -6.46 4.09 1.60
N GLY A 46 -5.35 4.83 1.68
CA GLY A 46 -4.09 4.44 1.07
C GLY A 46 -3.59 3.11 1.64
N LEU A 47 -3.64 2.96 2.96
CA LEU A 47 -3.15 1.77 3.64
C LEU A 47 -4.05 0.55 3.42
N LYS A 48 -5.37 0.69 3.59
CA LYS A 48 -6.35 -0.37 3.29
C LYS A 48 -6.33 -0.74 1.81
N GLY A 49 -6.18 0.24 0.91
CA GLY A 49 -6.08 0.03 -0.53
C GLY A 49 -4.84 -0.78 -0.90
N LEU A 50 -3.69 -0.46 -0.31
CA LEU A 50 -2.46 -1.22 -0.47
C LEU A 50 -2.60 -2.63 0.08
N GLN A 51 -3.03 -2.78 1.33
CA GLN A 51 -3.22 -4.07 1.96
C GLN A 51 -4.19 -4.93 1.15
N LYS A 52 -5.34 -4.39 0.73
CA LYS A 52 -6.29 -5.10 -0.11
C LYS A 52 -5.72 -5.45 -1.47
N ARG A 53 -4.94 -4.58 -2.11
CA ARG A 53 -4.31 -4.87 -3.42
C ARG A 53 -3.30 -6.00 -3.30
N VAL A 54 -2.48 -5.96 -2.25
CA VAL A 54 -1.46 -6.96 -1.93
C VAL A 54 -2.12 -8.31 -1.60
N VAL A 55 -3.09 -8.32 -0.70
CA VAL A 55 -3.83 -9.52 -0.27
C VAL A 55 -4.69 -10.11 -1.39
N LYS A 56 -5.40 -9.28 -2.17
CA LYS A 56 -6.31 -9.75 -3.22
C LYS A 56 -5.58 -10.24 -4.46
N GLN A 57 -4.48 -9.61 -4.86
CA GLN A 57 -3.76 -10.04 -6.05
C GLN A 57 -2.90 -11.29 -5.80
N TYR A 58 -2.33 -11.45 -4.60
CA TYR A 58 -1.29 -12.47 -4.38
C TYR A 58 -1.32 -13.12 -2.99
N PRO A 59 -2.44 -13.75 -2.57
CA PRO A 59 -2.54 -14.35 -1.24
C PRO A 59 -1.62 -15.57 -1.04
N GLU A 60 -1.19 -16.23 -2.10
CA GLU A 60 -0.52 -17.54 -2.00
C GLU A 60 0.98 -17.51 -2.30
N LYS A 61 1.48 -16.47 -2.97
CA LYS A 61 2.87 -16.39 -3.49
C LYS A 61 3.74 -15.36 -2.79
N MET A 62 3.19 -14.67 -1.80
CA MET A 62 3.90 -13.65 -1.04
C MET A 62 4.54 -14.22 0.21
N LYS A 63 5.81 -13.92 0.41
CA LYS A 63 6.53 -14.28 1.63
C LYS A 63 6.41 -13.17 2.68
N LYS A 64 6.53 -11.92 2.24
CA LYS A 64 6.57 -10.74 3.11
C LYS A 64 6.06 -9.50 2.39
N ALA A 65 5.35 -8.63 3.11
CA ALA A 65 5.00 -7.28 2.71
C ALA A 65 5.46 -6.31 3.79
N ILE A 66 6.07 -5.20 3.40
CA ILE A 66 6.53 -4.15 4.31
C ILE A 66 5.96 -2.83 3.83
N ILE A 67 5.13 -2.18 4.64
CA ILE A 67 4.56 -0.88 4.33
C ILE A 67 5.42 0.18 5.01
N TYR A 68 5.89 1.12 4.20
CA TYR A 68 6.62 2.31 4.61
C TYR A 68 5.74 3.53 4.39
N ASP A 69 5.79 4.43 5.35
CA ASP A 69 5.36 5.81 5.19
C ASP A 69 6.34 6.52 4.25
N ASN A 70 5.84 7.00 3.12
CA ASN A 70 6.68 7.60 2.09
C ASN A 70 7.05 9.06 2.42
N GLN A 71 6.40 9.69 3.40
CA GLN A 71 6.69 11.06 3.82
C GLN A 71 7.84 11.12 4.84
N THR A 72 7.86 10.17 5.77
CA THR A 72 8.82 10.07 6.88
C THR A 72 9.88 9.00 6.63
N GLY A 73 9.67 8.12 5.64
CA GLY A 73 10.54 6.97 5.36
C GLY A 73 10.47 5.87 6.43
N LYS A 74 9.57 5.99 7.41
CA LYS A 74 9.44 5.02 8.50
C LYS A 74 8.71 3.78 8.03
N LYS A 75 9.15 2.61 8.51
CA LYS A 75 8.36 1.37 8.39
C LYS A 75 7.14 1.53 9.28
N LEU A 76 5.94 1.32 8.77
CA LEU A 76 4.71 1.33 9.56
C LEU A 76 4.29 -0.09 9.92
N TYR A 77 4.13 -0.93 8.89
CA TYR A 77 3.62 -2.28 9.04
C TYR A 77 4.54 -3.29 8.38
N GLU A 78 4.72 -4.42 9.05
CA GLU A 78 5.33 -5.60 8.46
C GLU A 78 4.33 -6.76 8.50
N LEU A 79 3.92 -7.18 7.30
CA LEU A 79 3.01 -8.30 7.09
C LEU A 79 3.83 -9.49 6.61
N GLN A 80 3.68 -10.64 7.25
CA GLN A 80 4.27 -11.90 6.78
C GLN A 80 3.15 -12.91 6.53
N ILE A 81 3.37 -13.81 5.59
CA ILE A 81 2.50 -14.98 5.46
C ILE A 81 3.01 -16.06 6.42
N GLN A 82 2.19 -16.41 7.40
CA GLN A 82 2.37 -17.62 8.20
C GLN A 82 1.14 -18.49 8.03
N ASN A 83 1.32 -19.78 7.72
CA ASN A 83 0.22 -20.73 7.54
C ASN A 83 -0.88 -20.25 6.57
N ARG A 84 -0.50 -19.61 5.46
CA ARG A 84 -1.42 -19.01 4.45
C ARG A 84 -2.32 -17.89 5.00
N GLN A 85 -2.00 -17.37 6.18
CA GLN A 85 -2.65 -16.19 6.77
C GLN A 85 -1.66 -15.04 6.85
N TRP A 86 -2.19 -13.83 6.66
CA TRP A 86 -1.44 -12.61 6.86
C TRP A 86 -1.37 -12.32 8.34
N VAL A 87 -0.16 -12.37 8.89
CA VAL A 87 0.12 -11.96 10.26
C VAL A 87 0.96 -10.70 10.22
N GLU A 88 0.49 -9.70 10.95
CA GLU A 88 1.30 -8.55 11.30
C GLU A 88 2.37 -9.02 12.29
N VAL A 89 3.62 -8.93 11.87
CA VAL A 89 4.79 -9.38 12.66
C VAL A 89 5.50 -8.23 13.34
N GLY A 90 5.11 -6.98 13.05
CA GLY A 90 5.64 -5.81 13.73
C GLY A 90 5.01 -4.51 13.24
N HIS A 91 4.50 -3.74 14.20
CA HIS A 91 4.15 -2.34 14.10
C HIS A 91 5.31 -1.54 14.70
N ALA A 92 5.82 -0.51 14.00
CA ALA A 92 6.91 0.33 14.51
C ALA A 92 6.39 1.61 15.18
#